data_AF-A0A934EXL4-F1
#
_entry.id   AF-A0A934EXL4-F1
#
_cell.length_a   1.000
_cell.length_b   1.000
_cell.length_c   1.000
_cell.angle_alpha   90.00
_cell.angle_beta   90.00
_cell.angle_gamma   90.00
#
_symmetry.space_group_name_H-M   'P 1'
#
loop_
_entity.id
_entity.type
_entity.pdbx_description
1 polymer ?
#
loop_
_entity_poly.entity_id
_entity_poly.type
_entity_poly.pdbx_seq_one_letter_code
_entity_poly.pdbx_strand_id
1 'polypeptide(L)'
;MHTKTVYEEEVLRDMQALPASAQGKLARIIHFMRSEIITSEFDEKKITEELLSVCGTWEDDRSIEEQIRDIYSSRKSTNRAEKIF
;
A
#
# COMPACT_ATOMS: atom_id res chain seq x y z
N MET A 1 15.03 -25.44 -11.76
CA MET A 1 15.22 -26.01 -10.41
C MET A 1 15.43 -24.84 -9.47
N HIS A 2 14.42 -24.44 -8.70
CA HIS A 2 14.57 -23.34 -7.74
C HIS A 2 15.33 -23.89 -6.53
N THR A 3 16.52 -23.37 -6.26
CA THR A 3 17.26 -23.66 -5.03
C THR A 3 16.44 -23.07 -3.89
N LYS A 4 15.84 -23.95 -3.08
CA LYS A 4 15.17 -23.54 -1.85
C LYS A 4 16.20 -22.86 -0.94
N THR A 5 15.80 -21.77 -0.31
CA THR A 5 16.65 -21.11 0.68
C THR A 5 16.83 -22.02 1.90
N VAL A 6 17.93 -21.88 2.66
CA VAL A 6 18.16 -22.65 3.90
C VAL A 6 16.95 -22.54 4.85
N TYR A 7 16.33 -21.37 4.90
CA TYR A 7 15.12 -21.12 5.69
C TYR A 7 13.90 -21.92 5.22
N GLU A 8 13.69 -22.08 3.91
CA GLU A 8 12.58 -22.89 3.38
C GLU A 8 12.73 -24.37 3.74
N GLU A 9 13.96 -24.90 3.73
CA GLU A 9 14.22 -26.29 4.11
C GLU A 9 14.01 -26.53 5.61
N GLU A 10 14.38 -25.57 6.44
CA GLU A 10 14.16 -25.62 7.89
C GLU A 10 12.66 -25.61 8.21
N VAL A 11 11.92 -24.63 7.67
CA VAL A 11 10.46 -24.53 7.87
C VAL A 11 9.73 -25.79 7.38
N LEU A 12 10.13 -26.35 6.24
CA LEU A 12 9.52 -27.58 5.72
C LEU A 12 9.79 -28.79 6.63
N ARG A 13 11.01 -28.91 7.16
CA ARG A 13 11.33 -29.98 8.12
C ARG A 13 10.50 -29.87 9.38
N ASP A 14 10.37 -28.67 9.93
CA ASP A 14 9.59 -28.43 11.14
C ASP A 14 8.11 -28.73 10.92
N MET A 15 7.54 -28.33 9.79
CA MET A 15 6.16 -28.64 9.43
C MET A 15 5.92 -30.15 9.29
N GLN A 16 6.87 -30.88 8.69
CA GLN A 16 6.76 -32.33 8.48
C GLN A 16 6.93 -33.13 9.77
N ALA A 17 7.70 -32.60 10.74
CA ALA A 17 7.88 -33.22 12.05
C ALA A 17 6.61 -33.16 12.93
N LEU A 18 5.65 -32.30 12.59
CA LEU A 18 4.40 -32.17 13.34
C LEU A 18 3.45 -33.36 13.08
N PRO A 19 2.69 -33.80 14.10
CA PRO A 19 1.62 -34.78 13.90
C PRO A 19 0.52 -34.25 12.98
N ALA A 20 -0.17 -35.14 12.26
CA ALA A 20 -1.19 -34.77 11.27
C ALA A 20 -2.29 -33.83 11.81
N SER A 21 -2.66 -34.01 13.09
CA SER A 21 -3.64 -33.15 13.78
C SER A 21 -3.15 -31.71 13.97
N ALA A 22 -1.84 -31.51 14.15
CA ALA A 22 -1.20 -30.21 14.22
C ALA A 22 -0.97 -29.60 12.83
N GLN A 23 -0.61 -30.41 11.83
CA GLN A 23 -0.48 -29.95 10.43
C GLN A 23 -1.80 -29.36 9.90
N GLY A 24 -2.93 -30.03 10.17
CA GLY A 24 -4.25 -29.51 9.78
C GLY A 24 -4.63 -28.21 10.49
N LYS A 25 -4.20 -28.00 11.74
CA LYS A 25 -4.37 -26.71 12.44
C LYS A 25 -3.47 -25.63 11.84
N LEU A 26 -2.22 -25.96 11.55
CA LEU A 26 -1.25 -25.05 10.94
C LEU A 26 -1.72 -24.58 9.56
N ALA A 27 -2.26 -25.48 8.74
CA ALA A 27 -2.83 -25.13 7.44
C ALA A 27 -3.98 -24.11 7.55
N ARG A 28 -4.86 -24.27 8.55
CA ARG A 28 -5.93 -23.28 8.82
C ARG A 28 -5.38 -21.93 9.26
N ILE A 29 -4.37 -21.92 10.12
CA ILE A 29 -3.71 -20.69 10.56
C ILE A 29 -3.05 -19.99 9.36
N ILE A 30 -2.31 -20.72 8.53
CA ILE A 30 -1.67 -20.16 7.33
C ILE A 30 -2.72 -19.62 6.36
N HIS A 31 -3.84 -20.32 6.18
CA HIS A 31 -4.93 -19.86 5.34
C HIS A 31 -5.52 -18.54 5.85
N PHE A 32 -5.83 -18.46 7.16
CA PHE A 32 -6.33 -17.24 7.80
C PHE A 32 -5.32 -16.09 7.71
N MET A 33 -4.04 -16.35 7.99
CA MET A 33 -2.97 -15.35 7.84
C MET A 33 -2.92 -14.85 6.39
N ARG A 34 -3.06 -15.74 5.41
CA ARG A 34 -3.04 -15.36 4.00
C ARG A 34 -4.26 -14.58 3.56
N SER A 35 -5.47 -14.86 4.07
CA SER A 35 -6.72 -14.24 3.62
C SER A 35 -7.06 -12.95 4.37
N GLU A 36 -6.76 -12.89 5.67
CA GLU A 36 -7.20 -11.79 6.52
C GLU A 36 -6.07 -10.81 6.85
N ILE A 37 -4.83 -11.28 6.95
CA ILE A 37 -3.72 -10.49 7.46
C ILE A 37 -2.80 -10.03 6.32
N ILE A 38 -2.34 -10.97 5.48
CA ILE A 38 -1.34 -10.72 4.45
C ILE A 38 -1.95 -10.14 3.16
N THR A 39 -3.15 -10.56 2.73
CA THR A 39 -3.82 -9.95 1.55
C THR A 39 -4.24 -8.50 1.74
N SER A 40 -4.19 -7.97 2.97
CA SER A 40 -4.45 -6.55 3.21
C SER A 40 -3.26 -5.66 2.81
N GLU A 41 -2.07 -6.25 2.67
CA GLU A 41 -0.88 -5.54 2.21
C GLU A 41 -0.84 -5.56 0.67
N PHE A 42 -1.12 -4.40 0.08
CA PHE A 42 -0.80 -3.99 -1.30
C PHE A 42 -1.75 -4.39 -2.43
N ASP A 43 -3.01 -3.97 -2.35
CA ASP A 43 -3.61 -3.39 -3.55
C ASP A 43 -3.51 -1.87 -3.46
N GLU A 44 -2.29 -1.36 -3.71
CA GLU A 44 -1.96 0.06 -3.72
C GLU A 44 -2.94 0.86 -4.61
N LYS A 45 -3.43 0.22 -5.67
CA LYS A 45 -4.44 0.77 -6.55
C LYS A 45 -5.79 0.90 -5.85
N LYS A 46 -6.24 -0.13 -5.13
CA LYS A 46 -7.48 -0.07 -4.33
C LYS A 46 -7.40 0.96 -3.20
N ILE A 47 -6.27 1.06 -2.51
CA ILE A 47 -6.07 2.08 -1.45
C ILE A 47 -6.09 3.48 -2.05
N THR A 48 -5.46 3.68 -3.20
CA THR A 48 -5.49 4.96 -3.92
C THR A 48 -6.90 5.29 -4.38
N GLU A 49 -7.66 4.33 -4.91
CA GLU A 49 -9.06 4.51 -5.31
C GLU A 49 -9.96 4.84 -4.11
N GLU A 50 -9.80 4.17 -2.97
CA GLU A 50 -10.53 4.48 -1.73
C GLU A 50 -10.17 5.89 -1.22
N LEU A 51 -8.89 6.26 -1.22
CA LEU A 51 -8.46 7.61 -0.85
C LEU A 51 -9.05 8.67 -1.78
N LEU A 52 -8.96 8.45 -3.10
CA LEU A 52 -9.51 9.35 -4.11
C LEU A 52 -11.04 9.43 -4.04
N SER A 53 -11.72 8.39 -3.56
CA SER A 53 -13.18 8.43 -3.36
C SER A 53 -13.61 9.32 -2.20
N VAL A 54 -12.74 9.51 -1.20
CA VAL A 54 -12.96 10.41 -0.06
C VAL A 54 -12.58 11.84 -0.41
N CYS A 55 -11.57 12.01 -1.27
CA CYS A 55 -11.27 13.30 -1.86
C CYS A 55 -12.44 13.71 -2.77
N GLY A 56 -13.03 14.89 -2.53
CA GLY A 56 -14.04 15.41 -3.45
C GLY A 56 -13.51 15.47 -4.88
N THR A 57 -14.35 15.14 -5.86
CA THR A 57 -14.02 15.34 -7.27
C THR A 57 -13.90 16.84 -7.52
N TRP A 58 -12.70 17.29 -7.89
CA TRP A 58 -12.54 18.65 -8.40
C TRP A 58 -13.04 18.66 -9.84
N GLU A 59 -14.31 19.00 -10.01
CA GLU A 59 -14.87 19.32 -11.33
C GLU A 59 -14.42 20.75 -11.67
N ASP A 60 -13.42 20.84 -12.53
CA ASP A 60 -12.92 22.10 -13.06
C ASP A 60 -13.06 22.10 -14.57
N ASP A 61 -14.06 22.83 -15.07
CA ASP A 61 -14.35 22.96 -16.50
C ASP A 61 -13.34 23.86 -17.23
N ARG A 62 -12.43 24.52 -16.50
CA ARG A 62 -11.38 25.38 -17.08
C ARG A 62 -10.34 24.54 -17.80
N SER A 63 -9.78 25.08 -18.88
CA SER A 63 -8.69 24.40 -19.59
C SER A 63 -7.45 24.29 -18.70
N ILE A 64 -6.56 23.33 -18.99
CA ILE A 64 -5.29 23.16 -18.28
C ILE A 64 -4.51 24.49 -18.24
N GLU A 65 -4.51 25.23 -19.33
CA GLU A 65 -3.84 26.52 -19.46
C GLU A 65 -4.44 27.60 -18.57
N GLU A 66 -5.76 27.59 -18.38
CA GLU A 66 -6.47 28.51 -17.49
C GLU A 66 -6.20 28.19 -16.02
N GLN A 67 -6.20 26.91 -15.66
CA GLN A 67 -5.85 26.45 -14.31
C GLN A 67 -4.41 26.83 -13.95
N ILE A 68 -3.47 26.57 -14.86
CA ILE A 68 -2.06 26.94 -14.69
C ILE A 68 -1.93 28.47 -14.51
N ARG A 69 -2.61 29.25 -15.36
CA ARG A 69 -2.57 30.71 -15.28
C ARG A 69 -3.12 31.23 -13.95
N ASP A 70 -4.20 30.65 -13.46
CA ASP A 70 -4.81 31.01 -12.17
C ASP A 70 -3.82 30.76 -11.00
N ILE A 71 -3.18 29.60 -10.98
CA ILE A 71 -2.13 29.25 -10.00
C ILE A 71 -0.98 30.27 -10.05
N TYR A 72 -0.47 30.59 -11.24
CA TYR A 72 0.63 31.55 -11.36
C TYR A 72 0.19 32.99 -11.02
N SER A 73 -1.05 33.36 -11.29
CA SER A 73 -1.57 34.70 -10.99
C SER A 73 -1.88 34.90 -9.50
N SER A 74 -2.28 33.84 -8.80
CA SER A 74 -2.56 33.86 -7.36
C SER A 74 -1.32 33.69 -6.49
N ARG A 75 -0.19 33.24 -7.06
CA ARG A 75 1.11 33.22 -6.39
C ARG A 75 1.53 34.64 -6.01
N LYS A 76 1.26 35.01 -4.75
CA LYS A 76 2.00 36.09 -4.11
C LYS A 76 3.41 35.59 -3.87
N SER A 77 4.40 36.26 -4.47
CA SER A 77 5.80 36.10 -4.09
C SER A 77 5.96 36.58 -2.64
N THR A 78 5.72 35.69 -1.69
CA THR A 78 6.08 35.96 -0.30
C THR A 78 7.51 35.49 -0.14
N ASN A 79 8.44 36.44 -0.05
CA ASN A 79 9.76 36.19 0.52
C ASN A 79 9.55 35.72 1.96
N ARG A 80 9.39 34.41 2.16
CA ARG A 80 9.29 33.78 3.49
C ARG A 80 10.54 34.06 4.34
N ALA A 81 11.61 34.56 3.72
CA ALA A 81 12.87 34.95 4.35
C ALA A 81 12.93 36.39 4.91
N GLU A 82 11.97 37.29 4.63
CA GLU A 82 12.07 38.70 5.07
C GLU A 82 11.49 39.00 6.47
N LYS A 83 11.04 37.98 7.21
CA LYS A 83 10.57 38.12 8.61
C LYS A 83 11.38 37.31 9.63
N ILE A 84 12.60 36.93 9.26
CA ILE A 84 13.60 36.46 10.21
C ILE A 84 14.77 37.42 10.00
N PHE A 85 15.12 38.17 11.05
CA PHE A 85 16.05 39.32 11.13
C PHE A 85 15.38 40.69 11.09
#